data_AF-A0A1E7QZN3-F1
#
_entry.id   AF-A0A1E7QZN3-F1
#
_cell.length_a   1.000
_cell.length_b   1.000
_cell.length_c   1.000
_cell.angle_alpha   90.00
_cell.angle_beta   90.00
_cell.angle_gamma   90.00
#
_symmetry.space_group_name_H-M   'P 1'
#
loop_
_entity.id
_entity.type
_entity.pdbx_description
1 polymer ?
#
loop_
_entity_poly.entity_id
_entity_poly.type
_entity_poly.pdbx_seq_one_letter_code
_entity_poly.pdbx_strand_id
1 'polypeptide(L)' 'MKKMNEWLVAKATNGHEIIVKIIPLKRIQNFMEGRQEWVEVGQKIQLKCGQEIEMNLDCKSFYISANQLYKLP' A
#
# COMPACT_ATOMS: atom_id res chain seq x y z
N MET A 1 -10.87 3.03 10.85
CA MET A 1 -9.56 2.42 10.51
C MET A 1 -9.82 1.31 9.51
N LYS A 2 -9.16 1.30 8.35
CA LYS A 2 -9.19 0.14 7.44
C LYS A 2 -8.42 -0.99 8.09
N LYS A 3 -8.97 -2.21 8.06
CA LYS A 3 -8.33 -3.36 8.68
C LYS A 3 -7.08 -3.74 7.89
N MET A 4 -5.94 -3.61 8.55
CA MET A 4 -4.66 -3.99 7.98
C MET A 4 -4.59 -5.51 7.85
N ASN A 5 -3.87 -6.01 6.86
CA ASN A 5 -3.69 -7.43 6.60
C ASN A 5 -4.94 -8.26 6.22
N GLU A 6 -6.07 -7.64 5.89
CA GLU A 6 -7.21 -8.31 5.27
C GLU A 6 -7.23 -8.08 3.74
N TRP A 7 -7.81 -9.04 3.01
CA TRP A 7 -8.05 -8.89 1.58
C TRP A 7 -9.31 -8.05 1.34
N LEU A 8 -9.18 -7.04 0.50
CA LEU A 8 -10.19 -6.02 0.22
C LEU A 8 -10.37 -5.88 -1.30
N VAL A 9 -11.53 -5.37 -1.72
CA VAL A 9 -11.79 -5.04 -3.12
C VAL A 9 -11.48 -3.56 -3.35
N ALA A 10 -10.51 -3.26 -4.23
CA ALA A 10 -10.23 -1.91 -4.69
C ALA A 10 -10.84 -1.70 -6.08
N LYS A 11 -11.29 -0.47 -6.35
CA LYS A 11 -12.06 -0.14 -7.56
C LYS A 11 -11.42 0.98 -8.36
N ALA A 12 -11.34 0.79 -9.67
CA ALA A 12 -10.93 1.81 -10.64
C ALA A 12 -12.14 2.65 -11.11
N THR A 13 -11.86 3.79 -11.72
CA THR A 13 -12.90 4.72 -12.23
C THR A 13 -13.78 4.10 -13.32
N ASN A 14 -13.25 3.15 -14.09
CA ASN A 14 -13.98 2.40 -15.10
C ASN A 14 -14.81 1.23 -14.54
N GLY A 15 -14.87 1.08 -13.21
CA GLY A 15 -15.61 0.01 -12.55
C GLY A 15 -14.86 -1.31 -12.39
N HIS A 16 -13.63 -1.42 -12.91
CA HIS A 16 -12.82 -2.62 -12.73
C HIS A 16 -12.42 -2.78 -11.26
N GLU A 17 -12.54 -4.00 -10.74
CA GLU A 17 -12.32 -4.34 -9.34
C GLU A 17 -11.19 -5.36 -9.21
N ILE A 18 -10.31 -5.15 -8.23
CA ILE A 18 -9.20 -6.05 -7.92
C ILE A 18 -9.13 -6.36 -6.44
N ILE A 19 -8.62 -7.53 -6.10
CA ILE A 19 -8.41 -7.95 -4.71
C ILE A 19 -7.00 -7.58 -4.29
N VAL A 20 -6.91 -6.84 -3.18
CA VAL A 20 -5.66 -6.27 -2.65
C VAL A 20 -5.61 -6.40 -1.14
N LYS A 21 -4.40 -6.30 -0.57
CA LYS A 21 -4.17 -6.29 0.87
C LYS A 21 -3.35 -5.06 1.25
N ILE A 22 -3.75 -4.36 2.32
CA ILE A 22 -2.96 -3.25 2.87
C ILE A 22 -1.92 -3.84 3.83
N ILE A 23 -0.65 -3.52 3.61
CA ILE A 23 0.48 -3.97 4.42
C ILE A 23 1.37 -2.78 4.81
N PRO A 24 2.13 -2.86 5.91
CA PRO A 24 3.00 -1.76 6.34
C PRO A 24 4.15 -1.53 5.34
N LEU A 25 4.45 -0.26 5.06
CA LEU A 25 5.67 0.16 4.38
C LEU A 25 6.74 0.39 5.46
N LYS A 26 7.76 -0.47 5.48
CA LYS A 26 8.90 -0.33 6.37
C LYS A 26 10.11 0.18 5.60
N ARG A 27 10.86 1.11 6.20
CA ARG A 27 12.15 1.58 5.70
C ARG A 27 13.18 1.55 6.83
N ILE A 28 14.45 1.40 6.46
CA ILE A 28 15.55 1.51 7.41
C ILE A 28 15.72 2.98 7.77
N GLN A 29 15.77 3.28 9.07
CA GLN A 29 16.13 4.60 9.59
C GLN A 29 17.36 4.51 10.49
N ASN A 30 18.21 5.53 10.41
CA ASN A 30 19.36 5.70 11.30
C ASN A 30 18.94 6.51 12.52
N PHE A 31 19.20 5.98 13.72
CA PHE A 31 18.97 6.68 14.98
C PHE A 31 20.26 7.32 15.49
N MET A 32 20.13 8.33 16.35
CA MET A 32 21.27 9.08 16.89
C MET A 32 22.28 8.20 17.64
N GLU A 33 21.86 7.09 18.24
CA GLU A 33 22.77 6.14 18.91
C GLU A 33 23.53 5.21 17.95
N GLY A 34 23.48 5.47 16.64
CA GLY A 34 24.17 4.65 15.62
C GLY A 34 23.47 3.33 15.29
N ARG A 35 22.25 3.11 15.80
CA ARG A 35 21.42 1.93 15.48
C ARG A 35 20.61 2.15 14.20
N GLN A 36 20.44 1.07 13.44
CA GLN A 36 19.57 0.99 12.27
C GLN A 36 18.38 0.11 12.58
N GLU A 37 17.17 0.62 12.36
CA GLU A 37 15.95 -0.15 12.58
C GLU A 37 14.97 -0.03 11.42
N TRP A 38 14.20 -1.09 11.19
CA TRP A 38 13.08 -1.08 10.24
C TRP A 38 11.87 -0.42 10.89
N VAL A 39 11.60 0.82 10.49
CA VAL A 39 10.50 1.62 11.02
C VAL A 39 9.35 1.60 10.02
N GLU A 40 8.12 1.45 10.51
CA GLU A 40 6.93 1.65 9.69
C GLU A 40 6.79 3.15 9.37
N VAL A 41 6.88 3.48 8.08
CA VAL A 41 6.84 4.86 7.58
C VAL A 41 5.60 5.15 6.76
N GLY A 42 4.71 4.16 6.60
CA GLY A 42 3.48 4.30 5.83
C GLY A 42 2.85 2.96 5.51
N GLN A 43 2.05 2.94 4.45
CA GLN A 43 1.32 1.77 3.98
C GLN A 43 1.59 1.52 2.50
N LYS A 44 1.52 0.25 2.09
CA LYS A 44 1.61 -0.19 0.70
C LYS A 44 0.55 -1.25 0.41
N ILE A 45 0.32 -1.51 -0.85
CA ILE A 45 -0.63 -2.50 -1.35
C ILE A 45 0.11 -3.75 -1.79
N GLN A 46 -0.41 -4.91 -1.42
CA GLN A 46 -0.02 -6.20 -1.98
C GLN A 46 -1.14 -6.71 -2.89
N LEU A 47 -0.78 -7.05 -4.12
CA LEU A 47 -1.64 -7.74 -5.08
C LEU A 47 -1.66 -9.25 -4.78
N LYS A 48 -2.66 -9.98 -5.30
CA LYS A 48 -2.74 -11.45 -5.17
C LYS A 48 -1.51 -12.20 -5.68
N CYS A 49 -0.82 -11.67 -6.68
CA CYS A 49 0.42 -12.24 -7.21
C CYS A 49 1.65 -12.01 -6.30
N GLY A 50 1.50 -11.30 -5.18
CA GLY A 50 2.59 -10.96 -4.26
C GLY A 50 3.29 -9.64 -4.57
N GLN A 51 3.04 -9.02 -5.73
CA GLN A 51 3.59 -7.72 -6.08
C GLN A 51 3.16 -6.65 -5.06
N GLU A 52 4.12 -5.82 -4.66
CA GLU A 52 3.91 -4.72 -3.72
C GLU A 52 3.96 -3.37 -4.45
N ILE A 53 3.07 -2.46 -4.06
CA ILE A 53 2.86 -1.17 -4.72
C ILE A 53 2.73 -0.12 -3.63
N GLU A 54 3.57 0.92 -3.67
CA GLU A 54 3.43 2.05 -2.73
C GLU A 54 2.10 2.78 -2.96
N MET A 55 1.47 3.21 -1.87
CA MET A 55 0.25 4.00 -1.94
C MET A 55 0.56 5.46 -2.30
N ASN A 56 -0.45 6.16 -2.84
CA ASN A 56 -0.39 7.61 -2.98
C ASN A 56 -0.40 8.28 -1.60
N LEU A 57 0.05 9.54 -1.55
CA LEU A 57 0.12 10.36 -0.32
C LEU A 57 -1.24 10.53 0.39
N ASP A 58 -2.35 10.30 -0.31
CA ASP A 58 -3.70 10.34 0.26
C ASP A 58 -4.06 9.13 1.12
N CYS A 59 -3.22 8.08 1.13
CA CYS A 59 -3.43 6.79 1.78
C CYS A 59 -4.80 6.14 1.44
N LYS A 60 -5.37 6.48 0.28
CA LYS A 60 -6.69 6.01 -0.17
C LYS A 60 -6.64 5.42 -1.57
N SER A 61 -5.60 5.73 -2.33
CA SER A 61 -5.46 5.31 -3.72
C SER A 61 -4.04 4.85 -4.08
N PHE A 62 -3.92 4.14 -5.20
CA PHE A 62 -2.64 3.63 -5.71
C PHE A 62 -2.75 3.35 -7.21
N TYR A 63 -1.61 3.30 -7.90
CA TYR A 63 -1.51 2.98 -9.32
C TYR A 63 -0.90 1.60 -9.50
N ILE A 64 -1.50 0.74 -10.35
CA ILE A 64 -0.87 -0.54 -10.72
C ILE A 64 -0.11 -0.46 -12.05
N SER A 65 -0.40 0.56 -12.85
CA SER A 65 0.28 0.89 -14.10
C SER A 65 -0.02 2.35 -14.47
N ALA A 66 0.60 2.85 -15.56
CA ALA A 66 0.35 4.20 -16.05
C ALA A 66 -1.16 4.43 -16.30
N ASN A 67 -1.71 5.49 -15.72
CA ASN A 67 -3.13 5.86 -15.81
C ASN A 67 -4.13 4.84 -15.23
N GLN A 68 -3.68 3.85 -14.45
CA GLN A 68 -4.55 2.83 -13.87
C GLN A 68 -4.68 3.01 -12.34
N LEU A 69 -5.44 4.04 -11.95
CA LEU A 69 -5.71 4.40 -10.56
C LEU A 69 -6.80 3.51 -9.95
N TYR A 70 -6.52 2.96 -8.76
CA TYR A 70 -7.49 2.27 -7.92
C TYR A 70 -7.68 3.00 -6.60
N LYS A 71 -8.91 2.94 -6.09
CA LYS A 71 -9.28 3.46 -4.78
C LYS A 71 -9.69 2.32 -3.88
N LEU A 72 -9.25 2.39 -2.64
CA LEU A 72 -9.72 1.53 -1.57
C LEU A 72 -11.14 1.97 -1.12
N PRO A 73 -11.98 1.06 -0.62
CA PRO A 73 -13.37 1.34 -0.24
C PRO A 73 -13.48 2.34 0.92
#